data_AF-A0ABD7KNL4-F1
#
_entry.id   AF-A0ABD7KNL4-F1
#
_cell.length_a   1.000
_cell.length_b   1.000
_cell.length_c   1.000
_cell.angle_alpha   90.00
_cell.angle_beta   90.00
_cell.angle_gamma   90.00
#
_symmetry.space_group_name_H-M   'P 1'
#
loop_
_entity.id
_entity.type
_entity.pdbx_description
1 polymer ?
#
loop_
_entity_poly.entity_id
_entity_poly.type
_entity_poly.pdbx_seq_one_letter_code
_entity_poly.pdbx_strand_id
1 'polypeptide(L)'
;MNPMPGGSAENCITFQPVQNHVVIGDESTIDFSKYYHFLAMPDLRAFANAGFPFSRMADLSESIVVMPKAPNEGQVTTLLDTMATVGGQTGLPAINVTLTDDGSQIQNKDADIMVIGTIPDKLKDDKRIDLLVKAAQSWVNTPLRQTEFPSIMPDVNDRQASAQTTVTSQGAMAAVVGFQSPYNEQRSVVALLADSPRGYELLNTAMNDSGKRAAMFGSVSVIRESGVNSLRVGDVYYVGHLPWFERLWYALANHPVLLAILAAVSVVLLAWVLWRLLRIISRRRLNPDE
;
A
#
# COMPACT_ATOMS: atom_id res chain seq x y z
N MET A 1 38.42 -16.10 -0.70
CA MET A 1 38.96 -15.09 -1.65
C MET A 1 40.44 -15.39 -1.88
N ASN A 2 40.91 -15.37 -3.13
CA ASN A 2 42.36 -15.31 -3.38
C ASN A 2 42.84 -13.89 -3.02
N PRO A 3 43.95 -13.72 -2.27
CA PRO A 3 44.50 -12.40 -2.00
C PRO A 3 44.99 -11.80 -3.32
N MET A 4 44.53 -10.59 -3.65
CA MET A 4 45.10 -9.83 -4.76
C MET A 4 46.54 -9.44 -4.40
N PRO A 5 47.55 -9.71 -5.24
CA PRO A 5 48.90 -9.23 -5.00
C PRO A 5 48.92 -7.71 -5.15
N GLY A 6 49.11 -6.99 -4.03
CA GLY A 6 49.23 -5.54 -4.03
C GLY A 6 50.55 -5.09 -4.66
N GLY A 7 50.49 -4.13 -5.58
CA GLY A 7 51.67 -3.44 -6.11
C GLY A 7 52.35 -2.54 -5.08
N SER A 8 53.59 -2.16 -5.36
CA SER A 8 54.30 -1.12 -4.62
C SER A 8 54.24 0.22 -5.38
N ALA A 9 54.57 1.32 -4.71
CA ALA A 9 54.64 2.64 -5.35
C ALA A 9 55.64 2.73 -6.52
N GLU A 10 56.59 1.80 -6.59
CA GLU A 10 57.62 1.71 -7.64
C GLU A 10 57.35 0.61 -8.67
N ASN A 11 56.34 -0.26 -8.44
CA ASN A 11 56.04 -1.38 -9.32
C ASN A 11 54.51 -1.64 -9.44
N CYS A 12 53.92 -1.06 -10.49
CA CYS A 12 52.52 -1.22 -10.85
C CYS A 12 52.26 -2.59 -11.51
N ILE A 13 51.89 -3.60 -10.71
CA ILE A 13 51.41 -4.88 -11.23
C ILE A 13 49.99 -4.74 -11.78
N THR A 14 49.81 -4.98 -13.09
CA THR A 14 48.48 -5.02 -13.71
C THR A 14 47.88 -6.41 -13.54
N PHE A 15 46.85 -6.54 -12.69
CA PHE A 15 46.11 -7.79 -12.52
C PHE A 15 44.78 -7.71 -13.27
N GLN A 16 44.56 -8.59 -14.25
CA GLN A 16 43.23 -8.80 -14.82
C GLN A 16 42.46 -9.81 -13.96
N PRO A 17 41.41 -9.41 -13.23
CA PRO A 17 40.55 -10.36 -12.55
C PRO A 17 39.87 -11.27 -13.58
N VAL A 18 39.86 -12.58 -13.31
CA VAL A 18 39.11 -13.54 -14.11
C VAL A 18 37.65 -13.11 -14.14
N GLN A 19 37.11 -12.87 -15.33
CA GLN A 19 35.70 -12.49 -15.51
C GLN A 19 34.79 -13.68 -15.20
N ASN A 20 34.41 -13.81 -13.94
CA ASN A 20 33.30 -14.64 -13.52
C ASN A 20 32.02 -14.04 -14.11
N HIS A 21 31.48 -14.68 -15.15
CA HIS A 21 30.18 -14.35 -15.70
C HIS A 21 29.13 -15.24 -15.03
N VAL A 22 28.00 -14.64 -14.64
CA VAL A 22 26.82 -15.36 -14.16
C VAL A 22 25.75 -15.17 -15.21
N VAL A 23 25.15 -16.27 -15.67
CA VAL A 23 24.10 -16.27 -16.69
C VAL A 23 22.83 -16.81 -16.06
N ILE A 24 21.72 -16.12 -16.27
CA ILE A 24 20.38 -16.66 -16.02
C ILE A 24 20.04 -17.48 -17.26
N GLY A 25 19.86 -18.79 -17.13
CA GLY A 25 19.55 -19.65 -18.27
C GLY A 25 18.16 -19.37 -18.83
N ASP A 26 17.97 -19.55 -20.13
CA ASP A 26 16.74 -19.15 -20.85
C ASP A 26 15.47 -19.82 -20.30
N GLU A 27 15.58 -21.04 -19.77
CA GLU A 27 14.50 -21.81 -19.12
C GLU A 27 14.21 -21.39 -17.66
N SER A 28 14.79 -20.28 -17.17
CA SER A 28 14.62 -19.82 -15.78
C SER A 28 13.27 -19.12 -15.58
N THR A 29 12.27 -19.86 -15.13
CA THR A 29 10.92 -19.33 -14.83
C THR A 29 10.75 -18.92 -13.36
N ILE A 30 10.05 -17.81 -13.11
CA ILE A 30 9.55 -17.44 -11.77
C ILE A 30 8.03 -17.61 -11.78
N ASP A 31 7.50 -18.52 -10.96
CA ASP A 31 6.06 -18.81 -10.87
C ASP A 31 5.40 -18.06 -9.69
N PHE A 32 4.46 -17.17 -10.00
CA PHE A 32 3.64 -16.45 -9.02
C PHE A 32 2.21 -17.00 -8.88
N SER A 33 1.83 -18.06 -9.62
CA SER A 33 0.44 -18.52 -9.79
C SER A 33 -0.26 -18.98 -8.50
N LYS A 34 0.50 -19.23 -7.42
CA LYS A 34 -0.01 -19.74 -6.14
C LYS A 34 0.10 -18.73 -4.98
N TYR A 35 0.48 -17.48 -5.27
CA TYR A 35 0.54 -16.44 -4.24
C TYR A 35 -0.85 -15.91 -3.92
N TYR A 36 -1.12 -15.75 -2.62
CA TYR A 36 -2.34 -15.11 -2.14
C TYR A 36 -2.22 -13.60 -2.34
N HIS A 37 -3.17 -13.03 -3.07
CA HIS A 37 -3.26 -11.59 -3.28
C HIS A 37 -3.95 -10.98 -2.07
N PHE A 38 -3.20 -10.33 -1.19
CA PHE A 38 -3.70 -9.69 0.02
C PHE A 38 -2.89 -8.44 0.34
N LEU A 39 -3.57 -7.29 0.44
CA LEU A 39 -2.92 -6.00 0.71
C LEU A 39 -3.68 -5.19 1.76
N ALA A 40 -2.92 -4.60 2.69
CA ALA A 40 -3.42 -3.62 3.64
C ALA A 40 -3.57 -2.26 2.95
N MET A 41 -4.79 -1.72 2.94
CA MET A 41 -5.15 -0.46 2.28
C MET A 41 -5.78 0.51 3.29
N PRO A 42 -5.75 1.83 3.06
CA PRO A 42 -5.13 2.50 1.91
C PRO A 42 -3.60 2.56 2.02
N ASP A 43 -2.91 2.31 0.91
CA ASP A 43 -1.49 2.61 0.75
C ASP A 43 -1.19 3.28 -0.60
N LEU A 44 -0.92 4.58 -0.56
CA LEU A 44 -0.54 5.37 -1.72
C LEU A 44 0.80 4.94 -2.35
N ARG A 45 1.63 4.12 -1.69
CA ARG A 45 2.81 3.52 -2.35
C ARG A 45 2.38 2.57 -3.47
N ALA A 46 1.32 1.79 -3.26
CA ALA A 46 0.81 0.84 -4.24
C ALA A 46 0.27 1.59 -5.48
N PHE A 47 -0.41 2.71 -5.26
CA PHE A 47 -0.86 3.61 -6.33
C PHE A 47 0.31 4.29 -7.05
N ALA A 48 1.17 5.02 -6.33
CA ALA A 48 2.23 5.83 -6.94
C ALA A 48 3.31 5.00 -7.65
N ASN A 49 3.57 3.76 -7.22
CA ASN A 49 4.62 2.91 -7.81
C ASN A 49 4.08 1.87 -8.79
N ALA A 50 2.90 1.28 -8.55
CA ALA A 50 2.37 0.17 -9.35
C ALA A 50 1.00 0.43 -9.97
N GLY A 51 0.42 1.64 -9.82
CA GLY A 51 -0.91 1.98 -10.34
C GLY A 51 -2.09 1.30 -9.63
N PHE A 52 -1.86 0.59 -8.53
CA PHE A 52 -2.89 -0.15 -7.80
C PHE A 52 -3.85 0.83 -7.09
N PRO A 53 -5.18 0.62 -7.10
CA PRO A 53 -5.92 -0.58 -7.51
C PRO A 53 -6.17 -0.71 -9.03
N PHE A 54 -6.01 0.37 -9.79
CA PHE A 54 -6.46 0.43 -11.19
C PHE A 54 -5.69 -0.53 -12.11
N SER A 55 -4.43 -0.81 -11.80
CA SER A 55 -3.60 -1.82 -12.49
C SER A 55 -3.99 -3.27 -12.25
N ARG A 56 -5.00 -3.57 -11.41
CA ARG A 56 -5.47 -4.95 -11.16
C ARG A 56 -6.03 -5.63 -12.42
N MET A 57 -6.62 -4.85 -13.33
CA MET A 57 -6.96 -5.28 -14.68
C MET A 57 -6.15 -4.47 -15.69
N ALA A 58 -5.48 -5.13 -16.62
CA ALA A 58 -4.50 -4.48 -17.50
C ALA A 58 -5.11 -3.38 -18.40
N ASP A 59 -6.40 -3.54 -18.75
CA ASP A 59 -7.21 -2.65 -19.59
C ASP A 59 -8.02 -1.61 -18.81
N LEU A 60 -7.88 -1.63 -17.47
CA LEU A 60 -8.63 -0.85 -16.48
C LEU A 60 -10.15 -1.10 -16.50
N SER A 61 -10.63 -2.28 -16.92
CA SER A 61 -12.07 -2.60 -17.05
C SER A 61 -12.91 -2.44 -15.80
N GLU A 62 -12.29 -2.54 -14.62
CA GLU A 62 -12.94 -2.39 -13.32
C GLU A 62 -12.58 -1.05 -12.66
N SER A 63 -12.33 -0.01 -13.47
CA SER A 63 -12.02 1.35 -13.02
C SER A 63 -13.06 2.35 -13.50
N ILE A 64 -13.52 3.23 -12.60
CA ILE A 64 -14.37 4.38 -12.94
C ILE A 64 -13.63 5.67 -12.57
N VAL A 65 -13.48 6.58 -13.53
CA VAL A 65 -13.00 7.94 -13.32
C VAL A 65 -14.19 8.87 -13.16
N VAL A 66 -14.19 9.66 -12.09
CA VAL A 66 -15.13 10.75 -11.83
C VAL A 66 -14.42 12.09 -12.01
N MET A 67 -14.96 12.95 -12.89
CA MET A 67 -14.43 14.29 -13.16
C MET A 67 -15.55 15.34 -13.08
N PRO A 68 -15.26 16.64 -12.86
CA PRO A 68 -16.29 17.67 -13.02
C PRO A 68 -16.76 17.75 -14.49
N LYS A 69 -18.05 18.07 -14.67
CA LYS A 69 -18.71 18.22 -15.98
C LYS A 69 -18.01 19.15 -16.98
N ALA A 70 -17.30 20.15 -16.47
CA ALA A 70 -16.44 21.04 -17.25
C ALA A 70 -15.02 20.98 -16.65
N PRO A 71 -14.19 20.01 -17.06
CA PRO A 71 -12.84 19.87 -16.52
C PRO A 71 -11.94 20.98 -17.05
N ASN A 72 -11.03 21.47 -16.20
CA ASN A 72 -9.98 22.38 -16.62
C ASN A 72 -8.79 21.62 -17.25
N GLU A 73 -7.90 22.35 -17.93
CA GLU A 73 -6.71 21.79 -18.59
C GLU A 73 -5.88 20.92 -17.65
N GLY A 74 -5.57 21.38 -16.43
CA GLY A 74 -4.81 20.63 -15.44
C GLY A 74 -5.47 19.29 -15.07
N GLN A 75 -6.79 19.25 -14.96
CA GLN A 75 -7.56 18.02 -14.68
C GLN A 75 -7.53 17.04 -15.86
N VAL A 76 -7.60 17.53 -17.10
CA VAL A 76 -7.47 16.69 -18.29
C VAL A 76 -6.05 16.13 -18.40
N THR A 77 -5.02 16.94 -18.13
CA THR A 77 -3.64 16.46 -18.06
C THR A 77 -3.46 15.41 -16.96
N THR A 78 -4.01 15.63 -15.76
CA THR A 78 -3.97 14.63 -14.67
C THR A 78 -4.66 13.32 -15.06
N LEU A 79 -5.78 13.37 -15.79
CA LEU A 79 -6.41 12.15 -16.32
C LEU A 79 -5.45 11.41 -17.25
N LEU A 80 -4.95 12.10 -18.28
CA LEU A 80 -4.12 11.49 -19.32
C LEU A 80 -2.81 10.95 -18.76
N ASP A 81 -2.12 11.73 -17.90
CA ASP A 81 -0.88 11.32 -17.23
C ASP A 81 -1.11 10.10 -16.32
N THR A 82 -2.21 10.05 -15.57
CA THR A 82 -2.51 8.93 -14.68
C THR A 82 -2.87 7.67 -15.49
N MET A 83 -3.70 7.80 -16.53
CA MET A 83 -4.04 6.67 -17.42
C MET A 83 -2.81 6.15 -18.17
N ALA A 84 -1.93 7.04 -18.66
CA ALA A 84 -0.67 6.68 -19.29
C ALA A 84 0.30 6.01 -18.30
N THR A 85 0.37 6.49 -17.06
CA THR A 85 1.20 5.89 -16.00
C THR A 85 0.70 4.49 -15.66
N VAL A 86 -0.60 4.29 -15.41
CA VAL A 86 -1.16 2.97 -15.08
C VAL A 86 -1.01 2.01 -16.27
N GLY A 87 -1.34 2.45 -17.50
CA GLY A 87 -1.17 1.64 -18.70
C GLY A 87 0.28 1.29 -19.01
N GLY A 88 1.22 2.16 -18.65
CA GLY A 88 2.66 1.88 -18.70
C GLY A 88 3.13 0.85 -17.68
N GLN A 89 2.44 0.72 -16.53
CA GLN A 89 2.70 -0.34 -15.54
C GLN A 89 2.08 -1.69 -15.95
N THR A 90 0.90 -1.69 -16.57
CA THR A 90 0.20 -2.92 -17.00
C THR A 90 0.67 -3.42 -18.38
N GLY A 91 1.31 -2.57 -19.18
CA GLY A 91 1.70 -2.87 -20.56
C GLY A 91 0.54 -2.78 -21.57
N LEU A 92 -0.62 -2.26 -21.18
CA LEU A 92 -1.81 -2.14 -22.03
C LEU A 92 -2.49 -0.77 -21.81
N PRO A 93 -2.94 -0.07 -22.86
CA PRO A 93 -3.63 1.20 -22.69
C PRO A 93 -4.98 1.04 -21.97
N ALA A 94 -5.40 2.10 -21.28
CA ALA A 94 -6.68 2.19 -20.58
C ALA A 94 -7.88 2.26 -21.54
N ILE A 95 -8.27 1.10 -22.09
CA ILE A 95 -9.31 0.98 -23.12
C ILE A 95 -10.72 0.74 -22.56
N ASN A 96 -10.84 0.16 -21.37
CA ASN A 96 -12.13 -0.21 -20.77
C ASN A 96 -12.47 0.61 -19.51
N VAL A 97 -11.78 1.73 -19.29
CA VAL A 97 -12.08 2.67 -18.20
C VAL A 97 -13.40 3.42 -18.44
N THR A 98 -14.25 3.51 -17.42
CA THR A 98 -15.50 4.29 -17.50
C THR A 98 -15.26 5.72 -17.00
N LEU A 99 -15.61 6.74 -17.79
CA LEU A 99 -15.57 8.15 -17.38
C LEU A 99 -16.99 8.67 -17.10
N THR A 100 -17.20 9.36 -15.98
CA THR A 100 -18.48 9.97 -15.59
C THR A 100 -18.31 11.34 -14.94
N ASP A 101 -19.26 12.25 -15.15
CA ASP A 101 -19.42 13.48 -14.34
C ASP A 101 -20.44 13.32 -13.21
N ASP A 102 -21.22 12.23 -13.23
CA ASP A 102 -22.28 11.96 -12.28
C ASP A 102 -21.84 10.96 -11.19
N GLY A 103 -21.77 11.45 -9.95
CA GLY A 103 -21.54 10.66 -8.74
C GLY A 103 -22.70 9.72 -8.35
N SER A 104 -23.78 9.65 -9.14
CA SER A 104 -24.78 8.59 -9.04
C SER A 104 -24.33 7.29 -9.72
N GLN A 105 -23.60 7.38 -10.84
CA GLN A 105 -23.20 6.23 -11.66
C GLN A 105 -22.22 5.26 -10.98
N ILE A 106 -21.53 5.73 -9.94
CA ILE A 106 -20.60 4.94 -9.10
C ILE A 106 -21.31 4.12 -8.01
N GLN A 107 -22.58 4.41 -7.69
CA GLN A 107 -23.29 3.73 -6.61
C GLN A 107 -23.51 2.25 -6.95
N ASN A 108 -23.21 1.38 -5.99
CA ASN A 108 -23.34 -0.08 -6.11
C ASN A 108 -22.57 -0.69 -7.30
N LYS A 109 -21.50 -0.02 -7.77
CA LYS A 109 -20.59 -0.58 -8.78
C LYS A 109 -19.46 -1.37 -8.11
N ASP A 110 -19.17 -2.53 -8.68
CA ASP A 110 -17.99 -3.32 -8.33
C ASP A 110 -16.77 -2.85 -9.13
N ALA A 111 -16.32 -1.62 -8.83
CA ALA A 111 -15.21 -0.98 -9.51
C ALA A 111 -14.43 -0.07 -8.55
N ASP A 112 -13.14 0.09 -8.85
CA ASP A 112 -12.25 1.01 -8.16
C ASP A 112 -12.43 2.43 -8.73
N ILE A 113 -12.46 3.45 -7.86
CA ILE A 113 -12.91 4.79 -8.24
C ILE A 113 -11.74 5.77 -8.19
N MET A 114 -11.44 6.38 -9.33
CA MET A 114 -10.53 7.53 -9.42
C MET A 114 -11.37 8.80 -9.41
N VAL A 115 -11.04 9.77 -8.56
CA VAL A 115 -11.69 11.08 -8.55
C VAL A 115 -10.65 12.13 -8.95
N ILE A 116 -10.95 12.99 -9.91
CA ILE A 116 -10.08 14.12 -10.28
C ILE A 116 -10.87 15.41 -10.07
N GLY A 117 -10.42 16.29 -9.17
CA GLY A 117 -11.14 17.51 -8.81
C GLY A 117 -11.72 17.49 -7.40
N THR A 118 -13.04 17.53 -7.29
CA THR A 118 -13.76 17.57 -6.01
C THR A 118 -14.35 16.21 -5.68
N ILE A 119 -14.26 15.77 -4.43
CA ILE A 119 -14.89 14.52 -3.97
C ILE A 119 -16.42 14.71 -3.98
N PRO A 120 -17.18 13.93 -4.77
CA PRO A 120 -18.65 13.98 -4.78
C PRO A 120 -19.23 13.69 -3.39
N ASP A 121 -20.31 14.36 -3.01
CA ASP A 121 -20.97 14.13 -1.72
C ASP A 121 -21.44 12.68 -1.54
N LYS A 122 -21.72 11.97 -2.64
CA LYS A 122 -22.05 10.53 -2.62
C LYS A 122 -20.93 9.62 -2.14
N LEU A 123 -19.68 10.05 -2.24
CA LEU A 123 -18.52 9.34 -1.67
C LEU A 123 -18.19 9.79 -0.24
N LYS A 124 -18.72 10.93 0.21
CA LYS A 124 -18.51 11.43 1.57
C LYS A 124 -19.34 10.61 2.56
N ASP A 125 -18.79 9.47 2.99
CA ASP A 125 -19.28 8.78 4.18
C ASP A 125 -19.12 9.72 5.40
N ASP A 126 -20.26 10.06 6.01
CA ASP A 126 -20.54 11.29 6.77
C ASP A 126 -19.70 11.45 8.06
N LYS A 127 -18.91 10.43 8.41
CA LYS A 127 -17.98 10.41 9.54
C LYS A 127 -16.53 10.15 9.14
N ARG A 128 -16.28 9.43 8.05
CA ARG A 128 -14.93 9.01 7.63
C ARG A 128 -14.27 10.02 6.71
N ILE A 129 -15.02 10.58 5.76
CA ILE A 129 -14.45 11.53 4.80
C ILE A 129 -14.40 12.94 5.37
N ASP A 130 -15.35 13.34 6.21
CA ASP A 130 -15.25 14.62 6.92
C ASP A 130 -14.00 14.65 7.81
N LEU A 131 -13.59 13.51 8.41
CA LEU A 131 -12.30 13.37 9.08
C LEU A 131 -11.10 13.40 8.12
N LEU A 132 -11.16 12.80 6.93
CA LEU A 132 -10.04 12.81 5.97
C LEU A 132 -9.86 14.17 5.26
N VAL A 133 -10.96 14.86 4.94
CA VAL A 133 -10.95 16.20 4.34
C VAL A 133 -10.62 17.25 5.39
N LYS A 134 -11.17 17.16 6.61
CA LYS A 134 -10.69 17.99 7.73
C LYS A 134 -9.27 17.62 8.14
N ALA A 135 -8.80 16.39 8.00
CA ALA A 135 -7.38 16.08 8.18
C ALA A 135 -6.54 16.76 7.09
N ALA A 136 -6.90 16.65 5.80
CA ALA A 136 -6.19 17.36 4.74
C ALA A 136 -6.17 18.90 4.94
N GLN A 137 -7.25 19.49 5.46
CA GLN A 137 -7.35 20.92 5.76
C GLN A 137 -6.73 21.34 7.12
N SER A 138 -6.72 20.46 8.13
CA SER A 138 -6.20 20.69 9.49
C SER A 138 -4.77 20.20 9.69
N TRP A 139 -4.21 19.45 8.73
CA TRP A 139 -2.80 19.06 8.69
C TRP A 139 -1.97 20.00 7.84
N VAL A 140 -2.47 21.22 7.65
CA VAL A 140 -1.67 22.38 7.26
C VAL A 140 -0.66 22.74 8.39
N ASN A 141 -0.68 22.03 9.54
CA ASN A 141 -0.21 22.57 10.82
C ASN A 141 0.32 21.58 11.91
N THR A 142 1.08 20.53 11.58
CA THR A 142 1.76 19.71 12.63
C THR A 142 3.18 19.33 12.23
N PRO A 143 4.20 19.45 13.12
CA PRO A 143 5.53 18.94 12.85
C PRO A 143 5.59 17.40 12.92
N LEU A 144 6.38 16.80 12.02
CA LEU A 144 6.53 15.36 11.85
C LEU A 144 6.99 14.63 13.13
N ARG A 145 6.54 13.38 13.29
CA ARG A 145 7.45 12.30 13.71
C ARG A 145 7.89 11.55 12.46
N GLN A 146 9.19 11.61 12.15
CA GLN A 146 9.80 10.71 11.18
C GLN A 146 9.94 9.33 11.83
N THR A 147 9.15 8.35 11.41
CA THR A 147 9.55 6.95 11.50
C THR A 147 10.53 6.70 10.35
N GLU A 148 11.82 6.53 10.69
CA GLU A 148 12.93 6.52 9.71
C GLU A 148 12.84 5.39 8.66
N PHE A 149 11.96 4.40 8.86
CA PHE A 149 11.70 3.32 7.92
C PHE A 149 10.19 3.07 7.82
N PRO A 150 9.53 3.36 6.68
CA PRO A 150 8.12 3.02 6.47
C PRO A 150 7.96 1.50 6.32
N SER A 151 7.65 0.83 7.42
CA SER A 151 7.40 -0.61 7.46
C SER A 151 6.20 -1.01 6.58
N ILE A 152 6.33 -2.15 5.91
CA ILE A 152 5.27 -2.73 5.07
C ILE A 152 4.04 -3.10 5.93
N MET A 153 4.28 -3.48 7.19
CA MET A 153 3.21 -3.76 8.15
C MET A 153 2.81 -2.47 8.90
N PRO A 154 1.50 -2.12 8.96
CA PRO A 154 1.02 -0.89 9.59
C PRO A 154 0.86 -1.05 11.11
N ASP A 155 1.65 -0.28 11.88
CA ASP A 155 1.46 -0.16 13.34
C ASP A 155 0.06 0.43 13.65
N VAL A 156 -0.44 0.14 14.84
CA VAL A 156 -1.64 0.73 15.43
C VAL A 156 -1.35 2.17 15.90
N ASN A 157 -0.12 2.46 16.34
CA ASN A 157 0.27 3.80 16.82
C ASN A 157 0.28 4.85 15.69
N ASP A 158 0.66 4.46 14.47
CA ASP A 158 0.67 5.33 13.28
C ASP A 158 -0.74 5.82 12.85
N ARG A 159 -1.82 5.30 13.45
CA ARG A 159 -3.20 5.60 13.08
C ARG A 159 -3.78 6.82 13.80
N GLN A 160 -3.07 7.36 14.80
CA GLN A 160 -3.54 8.50 15.59
C GLN A 160 -3.10 9.82 14.94
N ALA A 161 -4.07 10.67 14.61
CA ALA A 161 -3.80 12.04 14.14
C ALA A 161 -3.08 12.84 15.24
N SER A 162 -1.81 13.18 15.01
CA SER A 162 -1.01 13.96 15.96
C SER A 162 -1.37 15.46 15.91
N ALA A 163 -1.58 16.04 17.10
CA ALA A 163 -1.74 17.46 17.50
C ALA A 163 -1.99 18.55 16.41
N GLN A 164 -3.09 19.30 16.54
CA GLN A 164 -3.44 20.47 15.70
C GLN A 164 -2.61 21.73 16.07
N THR A 165 -1.99 22.48 15.13
CA THR A 165 -1.22 23.72 15.45
C THR A 165 -1.09 24.78 14.30
N THR A 166 -2.15 25.51 13.92
CA THR A 166 -2.21 26.52 12.82
C THR A 166 -1.38 27.81 13.03
N VAL A 167 -0.57 28.39 12.13
CA VAL A 167 0.19 27.97 10.90
C VAL A 167 -0.52 27.68 9.55
N THR A 168 -1.16 28.66 8.88
CA THR A 168 -1.59 28.56 7.46
C THR A 168 -0.48 28.89 6.44
N SER A 169 -0.25 28.07 5.41
CA SER A 169 0.63 28.39 4.26
C SER A 169 -0.15 28.54 2.95
N GLN A 170 -0.02 29.72 2.32
CA GLN A 170 -0.84 30.23 1.19
C GLN A 170 -0.35 29.79 -0.22
N GLY A 171 0.56 28.82 -0.31
CA GLY A 171 1.05 28.32 -1.60
C GLY A 171 0.12 27.29 -2.24
N ALA A 172 0.16 27.20 -3.58
CA ALA A 172 -0.57 26.20 -4.36
C ALA A 172 -0.30 24.77 -3.87
N MET A 173 -1.34 23.95 -3.85
CA MET A 173 -1.33 22.66 -3.18
C MET A 173 -2.13 21.60 -3.96
N ALA A 174 -1.60 20.39 -3.95
CA ALA A 174 -2.32 19.19 -4.36
C ALA A 174 -2.32 18.14 -3.25
N ALA A 175 -3.25 17.20 -3.32
CA ALA A 175 -3.33 16.06 -2.43
C ALA A 175 -3.80 14.82 -3.18
N VAL A 176 -3.14 13.70 -2.92
CA VAL A 176 -3.62 12.36 -3.27
C VAL A 176 -4.22 11.75 -2.01
N VAL A 177 -5.48 11.30 -2.07
CA VAL A 177 -6.20 10.74 -0.92
C VAL A 177 -6.76 9.36 -1.28
N GLY A 178 -6.31 8.33 -0.57
CA GLY A 178 -6.78 6.95 -0.71
C GLY A 178 -7.70 6.54 0.44
N PHE A 179 -8.86 5.96 0.14
CA PHE A 179 -9.82 5.45 1.13
C PHE A 179 -10.62 4.26 0.58
N GLN A 180 -11.45 3.61 1.41
CA GLN A 180 -12.28 2.47 1.02
C GLN A 180 -13.53 2.95 0.26
N SER A 181 -13.95 2.22 -0.77
CA SER A 181 -15.23 2.50 -1.43
C SER A 181 -16.41 2.26 -0.47
N PRO A 182 -17.37 3.20 -0.34
CA PRO A 182 -18.56 2.98 0.48
C PRO A 182 -19.54 1.97 -0.14
N TYR A 183 -19.32 1.56 -1.39
CA TYR A 183 -20.20 0.64 -2.12
C TYR A 183 -19.69 -0.81 -2.16
N ASN A 184 -18.39 -1.03 -1.91
CA ASN A 184 -17.79 -2.36 -1.92
C ASN A 184 -16.51 -2.39 -1.07
N GLU A 185 -16.47 -3.29 -0.09
CA GLU A 185 -15.35 -3.41 0.85
C GLU A 185 -14.01 -3.80 0.21
N GLN A 186 -14.04 -4.44 -0.97
CA GLN A 186 -12.87 -4.86 -1.75
C GLN A 186 -12.41 -3.81 -2.78
N ARG A 187 -13.06 -2.65 -2.83
CA ARG A 187 -12.73 -1.56 -3.76
C ARG A 187 -12.18 -0.35 -3.04
N SER A 188 -11.28 0.35 -3.73
CA SER A 188 -10.63 1.55 -3.24
C SER A 188 -11.08 2.78 -4.01
N VAL A 189 -11.01 3.94 -3.36
CA VAL A 189 -11.12 5.25 -4.00
C VAL A 189 -9.77 5.94 -3.89
N VAL A 190 -9.28 6.50 -5.00
CA VAL A 190 -8.10 7.38 -5.03
C VAL A 190 -8.53 8.72 -5.61
N ALA A 191 -8.47 9.76 -4.79
CA ALA A 191 -8.82 11.12 -5.17
C ALA A 191 -7.56 11.96 -5.42
N LEU A 192 -7.49 12.54 -6.62
CA LEU A 192 -6.47 13.43 -7.14
C LEU A 192 -7.01 14.87 -7.07
N LEU A 193 -6.61 15.57 -6.02
CA LEU A 193 -7.15 16.87 -5.62
C LEU A 193 -6.09 17.96 -5.86
N ALA A 194 -6.52 19.15 -6.29
CA ALA A 194 -5.67 20.34 -6.29
C ALA A 194 -6.53 21.62 -6.13
N ASP A 195 -5.94 22.64 -5.51
CA ASP A 195 -6.60 23.93 -5.23
C ASP A 195 -6.65 24.88 -6.44
N SER A 196 -5.78 24.66 -7.43
CA SER A 196 -5.48 25.60 -8.51
C SER A 196 -4.87 24.88 -9.72
N PRO A 197 -4.83 25.51 -10.91
CA PRO A 197 -4.12 24.96 -12.08
C PRO A 197 -2.64 24.66 -11.78
N ARG A 198 -1.97 25.53 -11.01
CA ARG A 198 -0.60 25.33 -10.51
C ARG A 198 -0.50 24.12 -9.59
N GLY A 199 -1.51 23.86 -8.77
CA GLY A 199 -1.61 22.64 -7.97
C GLY A 199 -1.64 21.36 -8.82
N TYR A 200 -2.38 21.35 -9.94
CA TYR A 200 -2.38 20.21 -10.87
C TYR A 200 -1.01 20.02 -11.56
N GLU A 201 -0.32 21.10 -11.92
CA GLU A 201 1.05 21.03 -12.44
C GLU A 201 2.02 20.39 -11.42
N LEU A 202 1.92 20.79 -10.14
CA LEU A 202 2.69 20.19 -9.05
C LEU A 202 2.34 18.72 -8.83
N LEU A 203 1.05 18.36 -8.91
CA LEU A 203 0.57 16.97 -8.81
C LEU A 203 1.16 16.09 -9.92
N ASN A 204 1.00 16.50 -11.18
CA ASN A 204 1.45 15.75 -12.34
C ASN A 204 2.98 15.63 -12.36
N THR A 205 3.69 16.70 -11.98
CA THR A 205 5.15 16.65 -11.80
C THR A 205 5.54 15.67 -10.70
N ALA A 206 4.85 15.68 -9.55
CA ALA A 206 5.14 14.78 -8.43
C ALA A 206 4.78 13.31 -8.71
N MET A 207 3.77 13.05 -9.54
CA MET A 207 3.39 11.71 -10.00
C MET A 207 4.34 11.14 -11.06
N ASN A 208 5.10 11.97 -11.76
CA ASN A 208 6.10 11.55 -12.76
C ASN A 208 7.54 11.47 -12.19
N ASP A 209 7.88 12.32 -11.21
CA ASP A 209 9.19 12.34 -10.53
C ASP A 209 9.36 11.14 -9.57
N SER A 210 10.36 10.29 -9.83
CA SER A 210 10.61 9.06 -9.05
C SER A 210 10.94 9.31 -7.57
N GLY A 211 11.60 10.42 -7.23
CA GLY A 211 11.91 10.79 -5.85
C GLY A 211 10.66 11.25 -5.10
N LYS A 212 9.81 12.04 -5.76
CA LYS A 212 8.52 12.50 -5.20
C LYS A 212 7.51 11.35 -5.06
N ARG A 213 7.44 10.44 -6.03
CA ARG A 213 6.64 9.20 -5.94
C ARG A 213 7.07 8.30 -4.78
N ALA A 214 8.38 8.17 -4.53
CA ALA A 214 8.90 7.38 -3.41
C ALA A 214 8.47 7.95 -2.04
N ALA A 215 8.20 9.25 -1.95
CA ALA A 215 7.66 9.91 -0.76
C ALA A 215 6.13 9.79 -0.62
N MET A 216 5.41 9.21 -1.58
CA MET A 216 3.94 8.98 -1.51
C MET A 216 3.61 7.69 -0.76
N PHE A 217 2.98 7.78 0.41
CA PHE A 217 2.59 6.60 1.20
C PHE A 217 1.37 6.82 2.10
N GLY A 218 0.82 5.74 2.66
CA GLY A 218 -0.28 5.82 3.62
C GLY A 218 -1.62 6.13 2.96
N SER A 219 -2.45 6.96 3.60
CA SER A 219 -3.80 7.32 3.09
C SER A 219 -3.87 8.72 2.47
N VAL A 220 -2.96 9.63 2.81
CA VAL A 220 -2.94 11.01 2.30
C VAL A 220 -1.51 11.41 1.95
N SER A 221 -1.30 11.93 0.75
CA SER A 221 -0.03 12.53 0.32
C SER A 221 -0.27 13.95 -0.15
N VAL A 222 0.26 14.93 0.58
CA VAL A 222 0.15 16.36 0.30
C VAL A 222 1.37 16.83 -0.47
N ILE A 223 1.14 17.51 -1.60
CA ILE A 223 2.14 17.96 -2.56
C ILE A 223 2.14 19.49 -2.57
N ARG A 224 3.31 20.08 -2.35
CA ARG A 224 3.57 21.52 -2.36
C ARG A 224 4.87 21.81 -3.11
N GLU A 225 5.16 23.09 -3.38
CA GLU A 225 6.45 23.48 -3.95
C GLU A 225 7.65 23.08 -3.06
N SER A 226 7.45 22.97 -1.74
CA SER A 226 8.47 22.50 -0.79
C SER A 226 8.72 20.99 -0.79
N GLY A 227 7.91 20.19 -1.50
CA GLY A 227 8.04 18.73 -1.57
C GLY A 227 6.73 17.97 -1.37
N VAL A 228 6.87 16.66 -1.15
CA VAL A 228 5.77 15.71 -0.93
C VAL A 228 5.84 15.16 0.49
N ASN A 229 4.74 15.27 1.23
CA ASN A 229 4.62 14.78 2.60
C ASN A 229 3.42 13.84 2.72
N SER A 230 3.65 12.67 3.33
CA SER A 230 2.67 11.58 3.36
C SER A 230 2.29 11.16 4.77
N LEU A 231 1.06 10.69 4.92
CA LEU A 231 0.40 10.39 6.18
C LEU A 231 -0.45 9.15 6.10
N ARG A 232 -0.52 8.41 7.20
CA ARG A 232 -1.48 7.32 7.41
C ARG A 232 -2.54 7.81 8.40
N VAL A 233 -3.75 8.05 7.91
CA VAL A 233 -4.91 8.53 8.68
C VAL A 233 -6.12 7.65 8.37
N GLY A 234 -6.84 7.23 9.41
CA GLY A 234 -8.08 6.44 9.30
C GLY A 234 -7.88 4.92 9.49
N ASP A 235 -8.97 4.19 9.31
CA ASP A 235 -9.01 2.73 9.43
C ASP A 235 -8.27 2.05 8.25
N VAL A 236 -7.54 0.97 8.56
CA VAL A 236 -6.94 0.08 7.55
C VAL A 236 -7.95 -1.01 7.21
N TYR A 237 -8.27 -1.14 5.91
CA TYR A 237 -9.03 -2.25 5.33
C TYR A 237 -8.10 -3.19 4.56
N TYR A 238 -8.62 -4.33 4.12
CA TYR A 238 -7.82 -5.35 3.44
C TYR A 238 -8.50 -5.79 2.14
N VAL A 239 -7.75 -5.71 1.04
CA VAL A 239 -8.20 -6.10 -0.30
C VAL A 239 -7.56 -7.42 -0.70
N GLY A 240 -8.33 -8.26 -1.39
CA GLY A 240 -7.94 -9.58 -1.84
C GLY A 240 -8.30 -10.69 -0.84
N HIS A 241 -7.77 -11.89 -1.07
CA HIS A 241 -8.08 -13.08 -0.29
C HIS A 241 -6.84 -13.62 0.42
N LEU A 242 -7.02 -14.01 1.68
CA LEU A 242 -6.03 -14.74 2.46
C LEU A 242 -6.73 -15.92 3.16
N PRO A 243 -6.23 -17.16 3.08
CA PRO A 243 -6.82 -18.30 3.77
C PRO A 243 -6.92 -18.08 5.28
N TRP A 244 -7.86 -18.75 5.94
CA TRP A 244 -8.10 -18.57 7.39
C TRP A 244 -6.86 -18.89 8.24
N PHE A 245 -6.05 -19.87 7.84
CA PHE A 245 -4.83 -20.27 8.56
C PHE A 245 -3.70 -19.24 8.40
N GLU A 246 -3.52 -18.69 7.20
CA GLU A 246 -2.62 -17.57 6.90
C GLU A 246 -3.06 -16.30 7.64
N ARG A 247 -4.36 -16.02 7.69
CA ARG A 247 -4.92 -14.86 8.42
C ARG A 247 -4.70 -14.98 9.94
N LEU A 248 -4.77 -16.19 10.49
CA LEU A 248 -4.39 -16.46 11.88
C LEU A 248 -2.88 -16.24 12.08
N TRP A 249 -2.04 -16.77 11.19
CA TRP A 249 -0.59 -16.58 11.24
C TRP A 249 -0.19 -15.10 11.16
N TYR A 250 -0.77 -14.33 10.23
CA TYR A 250 -0.58 -12.89 10.07
C TYR A 250 -0.96 -12.11 11.34
N ALA A 251 -2.12 -12.44 11.95
CA ALA A 251 -2.55 -11.83 13.20
C ALA A 251 -1.62 -12.16 14.39
N LEU A 252 -1.09 -13.39 14.44
CA LEU A 252 -0.18 -13.84 15.49
C LEU A 252 1.25 -13.30 15.30
N ALA A 253 1.72 -13.13 14.07
CA ALA A 253 3.07 -12.64 13.75
C ALA A 253 3.33 -11.23 14.31
N ASN A 254 2.33 -10.35 14.30
CA ASN A 254 2.41 -9.03 14.92
C ASN A 254 2.40 -9.05 16.46
N HIS A 255 2.21 -10.21 17.08
CA HIS A 255 2.11 -10.37 18.53
C HIS A 255 3.01 -11.51 19.06
N PRO A 256 4.35 -11.36 18.99
CA PRO A 256 5.31 -12.40 19.36
C PRO A 256 5.17 -12.90 20.81
N VAL A 257 4.75 -12.03 21.73
CA VAL A 257 4.46 -12.40 23.14
C VAL A 257 3.25 -13.34 23.23
N LEU A 258 2.20 -13.10 22.45
CA LEU A 258 1.01 -13.93 22.41
C LEU A 258 1.32 -15.30 21.79
N LEU A 259 2.14 -15.33 20.73
CA LEU A 259 2.72 -16.56 20.18
C LEU A 259 3.49 -17.37 21.23
N ALA A 260 4.36 -16.72 22.01
CA ALA A 260 5.14 -17.37 23.06
C ALA A 260 4.24 -17.98 24.16
N ILE A 261 3.19 -17.27 24.58
CA ILE A 261 2.21 -17.77 25.55
C ILE A 261 1.45 -18.98 24.99
N LEU A 262 0.93 -18.90 23.76
CA LEU A 262 0.22 -20.02 23.13
C LEU A 262 1.13 -21.24 22.95
N ALA A 263 2.40 -21.03 22.56
CA ALA A 263 3.39 -22.09 22.46
C ALA A 263 3.62 -22.78 23.82
N ALA A 264 3.85 -22.01 24.89
CA ALA A 264 4.03 -22.55 26.24
C ALA A 264 2.81 -23.36 26.72
N VAL A 265 1.58 -22.85 26.49
CA VAL A 265 0.34 -23.56 26.83
C VAL A 265 0.21 -24.86 26.02
N SER A 266 0.54 -24.84 24.73
CA SER A 266 0.47 -26.04 23.88
C SER A 266 1.44 -27.15 24.32
N VAL A 267 2.65 -26.79 24.78
CA VAL A 267 3.63 -27.74 25.32
C VAL A 267 3.13 -28.35 26.63
N VAL A 268 2.56 -27.55 27.54
CA VAL A 268 1.99 -28.05 28.81
C VAL A 268 0.81 -28.99 28.55
N LEU A 269 -0.07 -28.65 27.59
CA LEU A 269 -1.20 -29.51 27.20
C LEU A 269 -0.73 -30.83 26.57
N LEU A 270 0.25 -30.79 25.66
CA LEU A 270 0.83 -32.00 25.07
C LEU A 270 1.48 -32.90 26.12
N ALA A 271 2.27 -32.33 27.03
CA ALA A 271 2.87 -33.08 28.14
C ALA A 271 1.80 -33.74 29.04
N TRP A 272 0.71 -33.03 29.35
CA TRP A 272 -0.41 -33.57 30.13
C TRP A 272 -1.17 -34.68 29.41
N VAL A 273 -1.44 -34.53 28.11
CA VAL A 273 -2.10 -35.55 27.28
C VAL A 273 -1.23 -36.80 27.15
N LEU A 274 0.07 -36.65 26.87
CA LEU A 274 1.04 -37.76 26.82
C LEU A 274 1.12 -38.49 28.16
N TRP A 275 1.25 -37.75 29.27
CA TRP A 275 1.25 -38.34 30.62
C TRP A 275 -0.03 -39.12 30.92
N ARG A 276 -1.20 -38.57 30.54
CA ARG A 276 -2.49 -39.24 30.71
C ARG A 276 -2.61 -40.51 29.85
N LEU A 277 -2.18 -40.47 28.59
CA LEU A 277 -2.15 -41.63 27.69
C LEU A 277 -1.23 -42.74 28.22
N LEU A 278 0.01 -42.40 28.59
CA LEU A 278 0.97 -43.34 29.17
C LEU A 278 0.43 -43.96 30.46
N ARG A 279 -0.25 -43.18 31.31
CA ARG A 279 -0.87 -43.68 32.55
C ARG A 279 -2.04 -44.64 32.27
N ILE A 280 -2.82 -44.43 31.20
CA ILE A 280 -3.87 -45.37 30.77
C ILE A 280 -3.26 -46.67 30.23
N ILE A 281 -2.23 -46.57 29.38
CA ILE A 281 -1.54 -47.73 28.80
C ILE A 281 -0.83 -48.55 29.89
N SER A 282 -0.18 -47.89 30.86
CA SER A 282 0.44 -48.55 32.01
C SER A 282 -0.58 -49.34 32.84
N ARG A 283 -1.76 -48.77 33.14
CA ARG A 283 -2.84 -49.49 33.83
C ARG A 283 -3.30 -50.73 33.05
N ARG A 284 -3.46 -50.62 31.72
CA ARG A 284 -3.82 -51.77 30.86
C ARG A 284 -2.76 -52.87 30.81
N ARG A 285 -1.50 -52.59 31.16
CA ARG A 285 -0.43 -53.60 31.24
C ARG A 285 -0.30 -54.27 32.61
N LEU A 286 -0.87 -53.67 33.65
CA LEU A 286 -0.76 -54.14 35.03
C LEU A 286 -1.93 -55.03 35.49
N ASN A 287 -3.01 -55.09 34.71
CA ASN A 287 -4.08 -56.07 34.86
C ASN A 287 -4.15 -56.95 33.60
N PRO A 288 -3.50 -58.13 33.57
CA PRO A 288 -3.64 -59.10 32.47
C PRO A 288 -4.92 -59.95 32.58
N ASP A 289 -5.53 -59.99 33.77
CA ASP A 289 -6.57 -60.95 34.14
C ASP A 289 -7.92 -60.27 34.41
N GLU A 290 -8.63 -59.87 33.34
CA GLU A 290 -10.10 -59.82 33.25
C GLU A 290 -10.55 -59.94 31.77
#